data_AF-A0A1H2SEP5-F1
#
_entry.id   AF-A0A1H2SEP5-F1
#
_cell.length_a   1.000
_cell.length_b   1.000
_cell.length_c   1.000
_cell.angle_alpha   90.00
_cell.angle_beta   90.00
_cell.angle_gamma   90.00
#
_symmetry.space_group_name_H-M   'P 1'
#
loop_
_entity.id
_entity.type
_entity.pdbx_description
1 polymer ?
#
loop_
_entity_poly.entity_id
_entity_poly.type
_entity_poly.pdbx_seq_one_letter_code
_entity_poly.pdbx_strand_id
1 'polypeptide(L)'
;MLLQCRLHGELREILPQIDTNAQALFRMSGRGELSTAKLILERVQAVQETLHHRDLVGRYPEVHEVVSFMYLSCFSLLYMEGESFLTYREEVKRRYKTLLRTFRFFPQYGYSRRMKRRISNM
;
A
#
# COMPACT_ATOMS: atom_id res chain seq x y z
N MET A 1 -4.28 -26.00 8.45
CA MET A 1 -3.73 -25.09 9.48
C MET A 1 -2.38 -24.48 9.10
N LEU A 2 -1.40 -25.23 8.56
CA LEU A 2 -0.07 -24.71 8.17
C LEU A 2 -0.10 -23.66 7.04
N LEU A 3 -1.05 -23.74 6.09
CA LEU A 3 -1.18 -22.76 5.00
C LEU A 3 -1.59 -21.37 5.50
N GLN A 4 -2.47 -21.30 6.51
CA GLN A 4 -2.92 -20.05 7.12
C GLN A 4 -1.78 -19.34 7.86
N CYS A 5 -0.81 -20.06 8.42
CA CYS A 5 0.37 -19.46 9.06
C CYS A 5 1.38 -18.89 8.05
N ARG A 6 1.53 -19.50 6.87
CA ARG A 6 2.47 -19.01 5.81
C ARG A 6 1.98 -17.71 5.17
N LEU A 7 0.71 -17.65 4.78
CA LEU A 7 0.08 -16.44 4.25
C LEU A 7 0.15 -15.28 5.26
N HIS A 8 0.05 -15.62 6.55
CA HIS A 8 0.19 -14.67 7.66
C HIS A 8 1.61 -14.13 7.86
N GLY A 9 2.65 -14.81 7.39
CA GLY A 9 4.05 -14.41 7.58
C GLY A 9 4.54 -13.46 6.48
N GLU A 10 4.25 -13.79 5.23
CA GLU A 10 4.81 -13.09 4.06
C GLU A 10 4.34 -11.64 3.94
N LEU A 11 3.06 -11.39 4.22
CA LEU A 11 2.46 -10.05 4.16
C LEU A 11 2.57 -9.28 5.49
N ARG A 12 2.96 -9.94 6.58
CA ARG A 12 3.05 -9.31 7.91
C ARG A 12 4.02 -8.14 7.95
N GLU A 13 5.10 -8.27 7.21
CA GLU A 13 6.16 -7.26 7.12
C GLU A 13 5.78 -6.13 6.16
N ILE A 14 4.96 -6.43 5.14
CA ILE A 14 4.66 -5.53 4.03
C ILE A 14 3.44 -4.65 4.32
N LEU A 15 2.36 -5.23 4.86
CA LEU A 15 1.10 -4.51 5.08
C LEU A 15 1.23 -3.29 6.01
N PRO A 16 2.02 -3.32 7.10
CA PRO A 16 2.23 -2.12 7.93
C PRO A 16 2.95 -1.00 7.18
N GLN A 17 3.87 -1.34 6.26
CA GLN A 17 4.58 -0.36 5.45
C GLN A 17 3.63 0.28 4.43
N ILE A 18 2.80 -0.55 3.77
CA ILE A 18 1.74 -0.07 2.87
C ILE A 18 0.76 0.84 3.62
N ASP A 19 0.26 0.44 4.80
CA ASP A 19 -0.65 1.28 5.60
C ASP A 19 0.01 2.62 5.94
N THR A 20 1.25 2.61 6.42
CA THR A 20 1.98 3.83 6.79
C THR A 20 2.15 4.76 5.59
N ASN A 21 2.56 4.22 4.43
CA ASN A 21 2.78 5.00 3.22
C ASN A 21 1.45 5.51 2.63
N ALA A 22 0.38 4.71 2.66
CA ALA A 22 -0.97 5.12 2.24
C ALA A 22 -1.45 6.33 3.05
N GLN A 23 -1.37 6.22 4.38
CA GLN A 23 -1.85 7.29 5.26
C GLN A 23 -1.02 8.56 5.11
N ALA A 24 0.30 8.45 4.91
CA ALA A 24 1.16 9.59 4.62
C ALA A 24 0.75 10.24 3.29
N LEU A 25 0.57 9.45 2.23
CA LEU A 25 0.14 9.92 0.91
C LEU A 25 -1.24 10.60 0.96
N PHE A 26 -2.18 10.10 1.76
CA PHE A 26 -3.54 10.67 1.86
C PHE A 26 -3.59 12.00 2.59
N ARG A 27 -2.62 12.27 3.47
CA ARG A 27 -2.49 13.56 4.16
C ARG A 27 -1.87 14.62 3.28
N MET A 28 -1.20 14.22 2.21
CA MET A 28 -0.57 15.16 1.31
C MET A 28 -1.59 15.92 0.47
N SER A 29 -1.40 17.23 0.41
CA SER A 29 -2.22 18.19 -0.30
C SER A 29 -1.66 18.55 -1.68
N GLY A 30 -0.37 18.29 -1.95
CA GLY A 30 0.22 18.46 -3.29
C GLY A 30 1.68 18.89 -3.30
N ARG A 31 2.02 19.85 -4.18
CA ARG A 31 3.40 20.22 -4.56
C ARG A 31 4.29 20.71 -3.41
N GLY A 32 3.74 21.06 -2.25
CA GLY A 32 4.51 21.53 -1.10
C GLY A 32 5.26 20.44 -0.32
N GLU A 33 4.99 19.16 -0.60
CA GLU A 33 5.42 18.04 0.26
C GLU A 33 6.43 17.12 -0.44
N LEU A 34 7.30 17.67 -1.29
CA LEU A 34 8.26 16.90 -2.11
C LEU A 34 9.23 16.04 -1.27
N SER A 35 9.66 16.53 -0.10
CA SER A 35 10.52 15.76 0.81
C SER A 35 9.81 14.52 1.34
N THR A 36 8.53 14.66 1.71
CA THR A 36 7.67 13.54 2.11
C THR A 36 7.42 12.60 0.95
N ALA A 37 7.17 13.12 -0.24
CA ALA A 37 6.97 12.33 -1.46
C ALA A 37 8.18 11.44 -1.78
N LYS A 38 9.40 11.99 -1.65
CA LYS A 38 10.65 11.27 -1.87
C LYS A 38 10.82 10.12 -0.87
N LEU A 39 10.59 10.39 0.42
CA LEU A 39 10.67 9.37 1.46
C LEU A 39 9.63 8.26 1.26
N ILE A 40 8.41 8.60 0.84
CA ILE A 40 7.39 7.60 0.50
C ILE A 40 7.83 6.79 -0.73
N LEU A 41 8.38 7.43 -1.76
CA LEU A 41 8.85 6.77 -2.97
C LEU A 41 9.92 5.70 -2.65
N GLU A 42 10.94 6.07 -1.87
CA GLU A 42 12.01 5.15 -1.47
C GLU A 42 11.46 3.92 -0.73
N ARG A 43 10.51 4.14 0.20
CA ARG A 43 9.87 3.04 0.95
C ARG A 43 8.98 2.17 0.06
N VAL A 44 8.27 2.79 -0.88
CA VAL A 44 7.41 2.09 -1.84
C VAL A 44 8.26 1.22 -2.78
N GLN A 45 9.40 1.72 -3.24
CA GLN A 45 10.34 0.94 -4.06
C GLN A 45 10.88 -0.28 -3.28
N ALA A 46 11.30 -0.11 -2.02
CA ALA A 46 11.73 -1.24 -1.19
C ALA A 46 10.62 -2.30 -1.00
N VAL A 47 9.36 -1.86 -0.90
CA VAL A 47 8.20 -2.75 -0.87
C VAL A 47 8.01 -3.47 -2.21
N GLN A 48 8.12 -2.77 -3.35
CA GLN A 48 8.05 -3.40 -4.68
C GLN A 48 9.14 -4.45 -4.85
N GLU A 49 10.39 -4.13 -4.51
CA GLU A 49 11.51 -5.06 -4.56
C GLU A 49 11.22 -6.32 -3.73
N THR A 50 10.69 -6.15 -2.51
CA THR A 50 10.29 -7.28 -1.66
C THR A 50 9.20 -8.12 -2.31
N LEU A 51 8.19 -7.50 -2.93
CA LEU A 51 7.11 -8.20 -3.61
C LEU A 51 7.61 -9.00 -4.81
N HIS A 52 8.52 -8.44 -5.61
CA HIS A 52 9.11 -9.12 -6.77
C HIS A 52 10.07 -10.23 -6.35
N HIS A 53 10.99 -9.95 -5.43
CA HIS A 53 12.01 -10.92 -5.01
C HIS A 53 11.41 -12.15 -4.33
N ARG A 54 10.28 -11.99 -3.62
CA ARG A 54 9.57 -13.10 -2.95
C ARG A 54 8.43 -13.71 -3.80
N ASP A 55 8.34 -13.33 -5.08
CA ASP A 55 7.28 -13.75 -6.01
C ASP A 55 5.87 -13.64 -5.40
N LEU A 56 5.61 -12.49 -4.76
CA LEU A 56 4.34 -12.17 -4.11
C LEU A 56 3.37 -11.50 -5.08
N VAL A 57 3.86 -10.95 -6.18
CA VAL A 57 3.03 -10.25 -7.18
C VAL A 57 1.99 -11.16 -7.79
N GLY A 58 2.36 -12.40 -8.17
CA GLY A 58 1.40 -13.37 -8.71
C GLY A 58 0.39 -13.87 -7.68
N ARG A 59 0.77 -13.87 -6.39
CA ARG A 59 -0.06 -14.40 -5.28
C ARG A 59 -0.97 -13.34 -4.67
N TYR A 60 -0.57 -12.08 -4.71
CA TYR A 60 -1.26 -10.94 -4.13
C TYR A 60 -1.27 -9.74 -5.10
N PRO A 61 -1.93 -9.88 -6.27
CA PRO A 61 -1.95 -8.82 -7.28
C PRO A 61 -2.53 -7.52 -6.74
N GLU A 62 -3.50 -7.57 -5.83
CA GLU A 62 -4.12 -6.38 -5.23
C GLU A 62 -3.13 -5.59 -4.35
N VAL A 63 -2.18 -6.28 -3.71
CA VAL A 63 -1.11 -5.64 -2.94
C VAL A 63 -0.17 -4.92 -3.89
N HIS A 64 0.23 -5.59 -4.98
CA HIS A 64 1.10 -5.00 -6.00
C HIS A 64 0.46 -3.79 -6.68
N GLU A 65 -0.84 -3.84 -6.99
CA GLU A 65 -1.56 -2.70 -7.56
C GLU A 65 -1.53 -1.48 -6.63
N VAL A 66 -1.85 -1.65 -5.35
CA VAL A 66 -1.82 -0.55 -4.37
C VAL A 66 -0.45 0.10 -4.33
N VAL A 67 0.61 -0.70 -4.26
CA VAL A 67 2.00 -0.22 -4.20
C VAL A 67 2.39 0.49 -5.50
N SER A 68 1.96 -0.03 -6.66
CA SER A 68 2.23 0.60 -7.97
C SER A 68 1.57 1.97 -8.09
N PHE A 69 0.33 2.13 -7.62
CA PHE A 69 -0.34 3.44 -7.63
C PHE A 69 0.26 4.42 -6.61
N MET A 70 0.82 3.94 -5.48
CA MET A 70 1.61 4.79 -4.58
C MET A 70 2.86 5.30 -5.27
N TYR A 71 3.57 4.42 -5.99
CA TYR A 71 4.74 4.79 -6.77
C TYR A 71 4.37 5.86 -7.80
N LEU A 72 3.32 5.64 -8.60
CA LEU A 72 2.86 6.59 -9.62
C LEU A 72 2.45 7.94 -9.02
N SER A 73 1.82 7.93 -7.84
CA SER A 73 1.47 9.17 -7.13
C SER A 73 2.72 9.97 -6.78
N CYS A 74 3.70 9.34 -6.12
CA CYS A 74 4.95 9.99 -5.76
C CYS A 74 5.78 10.40 -6.99
N PHE A 75 5.83 9.55 -8.01
CA PHE A 75 6.54 9.80 -9.26
C PHE A 75 5.95 11.02 -9.98
N SER A 76 4.62 11.10 -10.10
CA SER A 76 3.96 12.26 -10.70
C SER A 76 4.34 13.53 -9.94
N LEU A 77 4.29 13.51 -8.62
CA LEU A 77 4.58 14.69 -7.79
C LEU A 77 6.05 15.14 -7.89
N LEU A 78 6.99 14.21 -8.01
CA LEU A 78 8.43 14.49 -8.03
C LEU A 78 8.97 14.82 -9.42
N TYR A 79 8.42 14.21 -10.48
CA TYR A 79 9.02 14.23 -11.82
C TYR A 79 8.09 14.71 -12.93
N MET A 80 6.79 14.86 -12.66
CA MET A 80 5.79 15.37 -13.63
C MET A 80 5.03 16.57 -13.07
N GLU A 81 5.68 17.34 -12.20
CA GLU A 81 5.09 18.49 -11.53
C GLU A 81 3.73 18.19 -10.85
N GLY A 82 3.45 16.95 -10.47
CA GLY A 82 2.19 16.56 -9.85
C GLY A 82 0.95 16.62 -10.75
N GLU A 83 1.09 16.67 -12.07
CA GLU A 83 -0.03 16.71 -13.04
C GLU A 83 -1.12 15.65 -12.75
N SER A 84 -0.70 14.45 -12.39
CA SER A 84 -1.59 13.30 -12.14
C SER A 84 -1.59 12.87 -10.66
N PHE A 85 -0.96 13.63 -9.76
CA PHE A 85 -0.80 13.24 -8.36
C PHE A 85 -2.15 12.98 -7.69
N LEU A 86 -3.12 13.89 -7.87
CA LEU A 86 -4.45 13.75 -7.25
C LEU A 86 -5.19 12.54 -7.80
N THR A 87 -5.14 12.32 -9.12
CA THR A 87 -5.74 11.16 -9.78
C THR A 87 -5.17 9.85 -9.24
N TYR A 88 -3.84 9.71 -9.20
CA TYR A 88 -3.21 8.51 -8.67
C TYR A 88 -3.48 8.33 -7.17
N ARG A 89 -3.51 9.41 -6.38
CA ARG A 89 -3.83 9.36 -4.95
C ARG A 89 -5.25 8.83 -4.71
N GLU A 90 -6.23 9.25 -5.50
CA GLU A 90 -7.60 8.72 -5.40
C GLU A 90 -7.68 7.25 -5.82
N GLU A 91 -6.92 6.85 -6.85
CA GLU A 91 -6.80 5.43 -7.24
C GLU A 91 -6.14 4.59 -6.12
N VAL A 92 -5.15 5.12 -5.41
CA VAL A 92 -4.59 4.49 -4.19
C VAL A 92 -5.67 4.33 -3.13
N LYS A 93 -6.48 5.36 -2.84
CA LYS A 93 -7.56 5.26 -1.84
C LYS A 93 -8.56 4.15 -2.20
N ARG A 94 -9.00 4.11 -3.46
CA ARG A 94 -9.97 3.11 -3.95
C ARG A 94 -9.43 1.69 -3.81
N ARG A 95 -8.20 1.45 -4.27
CA ARG A 95 -7.57 0.12 -4.20
C ARG A 95 -7.21 -0.28 -2.78
N TYR A 96 -6.70 0.65 -1.97
CA TYR A 96 -6.39 0.40 -0.58
C TYR A 96 -7.64 0.00 0.22
N LYS A 97 -8.77 0.70 0.01
CA LYS A 97 -10.05 0.33 0.61
C LYS A 97 -10.51 -1.07 0.19
N THR A 98 -10.30 -1.42 -1.08
CA THR A 98 -10.61 -2.75 -1.62
C THR A 98 -9.72 -3.81 -0.97
N LEU A 99 -8.42 -3.57 -0.89
CA LEU A 99 -7.44 -4.44 -0.26
C LEU A 99 -7.79 -4.72 1.22
N LEU A 100 -8.11 -3.68 1.99
CA LEU A 100 -8.54 -3.82 3.39
C LEU A 100 -9.82 -4.65 3.54
N ARG A 101 -10.77 -4.52 2.60
CA ARG A 101 -11.99 -5.33 2.58
C ARG A 101 -11.67 -6.78 2.24
N THR A 102 -10.86 -7.03 1.21
CA THR A 102 -10.44 -8.38 0.81
C THR A 102 -9.89 -9.11 2.02
N PHE A 103 -8.96 -8.50 2.73
CA PHE A 103 -8.40 -9.15 3.89
C PHE A 103 -9.35 -9.27 5.10
N ARG A 104 -10.31 -8.36 5.26
CA ARG A 104 -11.34 -8.44 6.31
C ARG A 104 -12.33 -9.58 6.08
N PHE A 105 -12.70 -9.82 4.83
CA PHE A 105 -13.74 -10.78 4.45
C PHE A 105 -13.20 -12.15 4.03
N PHE A 106 -11.93 -12.22 3.63
CA PHE A 106 -11.24 -13.46 3.29
C PHE A 106 -10.18 -13.78 4.37
N PRO A 107 -10.58 -14.36 5.52
CA PRO A 107 -9.66 -14.68 6.63
C PRO A 107 -8.62 -15.73 6.27
N GLN A 108 -8.73 -16.38 5.10
CA GLN A 108 -7.67 -17.19 4.49
C GLN A 108 -6.34 -16.43 4.34
N TYR A 109 -6.36 -15.09 4.31
CA TYR A 109 -5.17 -14.25 4.28
C TYR A 109 -4.62 -13.82 5.65
N GLY A 110 -5.21 -14.29 6.76
CA GLY A 110 -4.68 -14.05 8.09
C GLY A 110 -4.72 -12.58 8.51
N TYR A 111 -5.87 -12.12 9.03
CA TYR A 111 -6.01 -10.74 9.52
C TYR A 111 -5.90 -10.66 11.04
N SER A 112 -4.81 -10.04 11.51
CA SER A 112 -4.58 -9.73 12.91
C SER A 112 -5.66 -8.77 13.46
N ARG A 113 -6.23 -9.11 14.63
CA ARG A 113 -7.23 -8.30 15.36
C ARG A 113 -6.79 -6.84 15.59
N ARG A 114 -5.50 -6.52 15.52
CA ARG A 114 -4.95 -5.17 15.80
C ARG A 114 -5.31 -4.13 14.72
N MET A 115 -5.48 -4.54 13.46
CA MET A 115 -5.86 -3.66 12.34
C MET A 115 -7.37 -3.49 12.17
N LYS A 116 -8.18 -4.47 12.60
CA LYS A 116 -9.66 -4.36 12.65
C LYS A 116 -10.13 -3.10 13.40
N ARG A 117 -9.41 -2.67 14.44
CA ARG A 117 -9.74 -1.47 15.23
C ARG A 117 -9.44 -0.15 14.51
N ARG A 118 -8.47 -0.10 13.58
CA ARG A 118 -8.14 1.14 12.85
C ARG A 118 -9.12 1.42 11.72
N ILE A 119 -9.63 0.37 11.06
CA ILE A 119 -10.58 0.50 9.95
C ILE A 119 -11.98 0.89 10.46
N SER A 120 -12.38 0.46 11.66
CA SER A 120 -13.66 0.88 12.24
C SER A 120 -13.72 2.36 12.65
N ASN A 121 -12.57 3.05 12.67
CA ASN A 121 -12.43 4.45 13.03
C ASN A 121 -12.06 5.35 11.83
N MET A 122 -12.11 4.83 10.60
CA MET A 122 -12.01 5.59 9.34
C MET A 122 -13.34 5.53 8.60
#